data_AF-A0A517U1S6-F1
#
_entry.id   AF-A0A517U1S6-F1
#
_cell.length_a   1.000
_cell.length_b   1.000
_cell.length_c   1.000
_cell.angle_alpha   90.00
_cell.angle_beta   90.00
_cell.angle_gamma   90.00
#
_symmetry.space_group_name_H-M   'P 1'
#
loop_
_entity.id
_entity.type
_entity.pdbx_description
1 polymer ?
#
loop_
_entity_poly.entity_id
_entity_poly.type
_entity_poly.pdbx_seq_one_letter_code
_entity_poly.pdbx_strand_id
1 'polypeptide(L)'
;MKGEVRAFEFEDLYSASVASPDPAVQKIVKALWGCHCDTRNHPVSVAAEGWETMRRIIAFLSTDLDISSASGTPWPFRDEGDWRRNEPLVLEVELPPYDQAIHCRPIHPWWDRIPTSIGLLIVVGSILAMVVGMIACF
;
A
#
# COMPACT_ATOMS: atom_id res chain seq x y z
N MET A 1 2.63 -9.98 -8.81
CA MET A 1 1.22 -9.52 -8.66
C MET A 1 0.81 -8.85 -9.97
N LYS A 2 -0.39 -9.13 -10.50
CA LYS A 2 -0.87 -8.52 -11.75
C LYS A 2 -1.36 -7.06 -11.61
N GLY A 3 -1.17 -6.44 -10.44
CA GLY A 3 -1.71 -5.10 -10.13
C GLY A 3 -3.23 -5.04 -10.17
N GLU A 4 -3.90 -6.17 -9.92
CA GLU A 4 -5.35 -6.32 -10.05
C GLU A 4 -6.12 -5.97 -8.77
N VAL A 5 -5.44 -5.98 -7.61
CA VAL A 5 -6.06 -5.68 -6.31
C VAL A 5 -6.38 -4.19 -6.23
N ARG A 6 -7.62 -3.88 -5.84
CA ARG A 6 -8.05 -2.49 -5.64
C ARG A 6 -7.90 -2.07 -4.17
N ALA A 7 -7.80 -0.77 -3.92
CA ALA A 7 -7.52 -0.23 -2.58
C ALA A 7 -8.46 -0.77 -1.48
N PHE A 8 -9.76 -0.85 -1.74
CA PHE A 8 -10.71 -1.36 -0.74
C PHE A 8 -10.63 -2.88 -0.57
N GLU A 9 -10.32 -3.63 -1.64
CA GLU A 9 -10.07 -5.06 -1.54
C GLU A 9 -8.78 -5.34 -0.75
N PHE A 10 -7.77 -4.47 -0.90
CA PHE A 10 -6.58 -4.49 -0.07
C PHE A 10 -6.88 -4.16 1.40
N GLU A 11 -7.80 -3.23 1.66
CA GLU A 11 -8.27 -2.89 3.01
C GLU A 11 -9.04 -4.04 3.69
N ASP A 12 -9.85 -4.78 2.94
CA ASP A 12 -10.52 -5.98 3.43
C ASP A 12 -9.49 -7.06 3.84
N LEU A 13 -8.47 -7.28 3.01
CA LEU A 13 -7.36 -8.20 3.30
C LEU A 13 -6.49 -7.72 4.48
N TYR A 14 -6.23 -6.41 4.55
CA TYR A 14 -5.52 -5.78 5.66
C TYR A 14 -6.26 -6.02 6.97
N SER A 15 -7.57 -5.74 7.00
CA SER A 15 -8.41 -5.88 8.19
C SER A 15 -8.39 -7.31 8.74
N ALA A 16 -8.44 -8.32 7.87
CA ALA A 16 -8.27 -9.73 8.25
C ALA A 16 -6.87 -10.03 8.80
N SER A 17 -5.83 -9.40 8.24
CA SER A 17 -4.42 -9.65 8.58
C SER A 17 -3.97 -8.94 9.87
N VAL A 18 -4.60 -7.82 10.24
CA VAL A 18 -4.35 -7.11 11.50
C VAL A 18 -4.71 -7.98 12.71
N ALA A 19 -5.68 -8.88 12.57
CA ALA A 19 -6.09 -9.82 13.62
C ALA A 19 -5.14 -11.03 13.76
N SER A 20 -4.03 -11.07 13.01
CA SER A 20 -3.04 -12.15 13.13
C SER A 20 -2.51 -12.27 14.57
N PRO A 21 -2.37 -13.48 15.14
CA PRO A 21 -1.75 -13.66 16.45
C PRO A 21 -0.22 -13.44 16.42
N ASP A 22 0.37 -13.34 15.23
CA ASP A 22 1.80 -13.12 15.04
C ASP A 22 2.16 -11.61 15.02
N PRO A 23 2.92 -11.09 16.01
CA PRO A 23 3.33 -9.70 16.06
C PRO A 23 4.21 -9.24 14.90
N ALA A 24 4.95 -10.15 14.25
CA ALA A 24 5.76 -9.83 13.07
C ALA A 24 4.86 -9.52 11.89
N VAL A 25 3.87 -10.39 11.63
CA VAL A 25 2.86 -10.20 10.58
C VAL A 25 2.14 -8.86 10.76
N GLN A 26 1.73 -8.52 11.99
CA GLN A 26 1.10 -7.23 12.28
C GLN A 26 1.98 -6.03 11.91
N LYS A 27 3.29 -6.08 12.19
CA LYS A 27 4.23 -5.00 11.83
C LYS A 27 4.39 -4.85 10.32
N ILE A 28 4.44 -5.95 9.59
CA ILE A 28 4.54 -5.95 8.12
C ILE A 28 3.27 -5.41 7.49
N VAL A 29 2.12 -5.91 7.94
CA VAL A 29 0.79 -5.45 7.49
C VAL A 29 0.64 -3.94 7.73
N LYS A 30 1.12 -3.44 8.88
CA LYS A 30 1.15 -1.99 9.18
C LYS A 30 2.10 -1.21 8.28
N ALA A 31 3.29 -1.75 7.97
CA ALA A 31 4.24 -1.11 7.07
C ALA A 31 3.68 -1.03 5.64
N LEU A 32 3.08 -2.11 5.15
CA LEU A 32 2.41 -2.16 3.85
C LEU A 32 1.23 -1.17 3.78
N TRP A 33 0.45 -1.06 4.85
CA TRP A 33 -0.62 -0.06 4.96
C TRP A 33 -0.09 1.37 4.90
N GLY A 34 1.04 1.65 5.56
CA GLY A 34 1.69 2.97 5.51
C GLY A 34 2.16 3.38 4.10
N CYS A 35 2.34 2.41 3.20
CA CYS A 35 2.67 2.63 1.79
C CYS A 35 1.44 2.69 0.88
N HIS A 36 0.24 2.49 1.43
CA HIS A 36 -1.02 2.44 0.71
C HIS A 36 -1.80 3.77 0.81
N CYS A 37 -2.61 4.08 -0.22
CA CYS A 37 -3.52 5.22 -0.22
C CYS A 37 -4.95 4.70 -0.07
N ASP A 38 -5.57 4.97 1.09
CA ASP A 38 -6.89 4.46 1.50
C ASP A 38 -8.06 5.38 1.09
N THR A 39 -7.76 6.61 0.68
CA THR A 39 -8.80 7.62 0.46
C THR A 39 -9.76 7.31 -0.68
N ARG A 40 -9.41 6.43 -1.64
CA ARG A 40 -10.23 6.13 -2.84
C ARG A 40 -10.01 4.72 -3.36
N ASN A 41 -11.05 4.16 -3.96
CA ASN A 41 -10.99 2.83 -4.58
C ASN A 41 -10.31 2.86 -5.97
N HIS A 42 -8.97 2.77 -5.99
CA HIS A 42 -8.15 2.73 -7.19
C HIS A 42 -7.30 1.44 -7.24
N PRO A 43 -6.73 1.07 -8.41
CA PRO A 43 -5.72 0.01 -8.47
C PRO A 43 -4.54 0.35 -7.55
N VAL A 44 -4.07 -0.62 -6.76
CA VAL A 44 -2.89 -0.41 -5.92
C VAL A 44 -1.65 -0.36 -6.82
N SER A 45 -0.92 0.74 -6.74
CA SER A 45 0.34 0.99 -7.44
C SER A 45 1.41 1.29 -6.42
N VAL A 46 2.67 0.97 -6.70
CA VAL A 46 3.79 1.18 -5.78
C VAL A 46 4.98 1.74 -6.56
N ALA A 47 5.63 2.77 -6.03
CA ALA A 47 6.84 3.31 -6.66
C ALA A 47 7.98 2.26 -6.66
N ALA A 48 9.00 2.47 -7.49
CA ALA A 48 10.14 1.56 -7.58
C ALA A 48 10.82 1.34 -6.21
N GLU A 49 10.95 2.40 -5.42
CA GLU A 49 11.50 2.37 -4.06
C GLU A 49 10.62 1.55 -3.10
N GLY A 50 9.30 1.66 -3.24
CA GLY A 50 8.34 0.87 -2.46
C GLY A 50 8.35 -0.60 -2.84
N TRP A 51 8.49 -0.91 -4.13
CA TRP A 51 8.63 -2.30 -4.61
C TRP A 51 9.89 -2.95 -4.07
N GLU A 52 11.03 -2.24 -4.14
CA GLU A 52 12.31 -2.71 -3.61
C GLU A 52 12.24 -2.92 -2.09
N THR A 53 11.60 -2.01 -1.36
CA THR A 53 11.37 -2.17 0.09
C THR A 53 10.55 -3.43 0.39
N MET A 54 9.49 -3.68 -0.39
CA MET A 54 8.67 -4.89 -0.24
C MET A 54 9.48 -6.16 -0.52
N ARG A 55 10.30 -6.18 -1.57
CA ARG A 55 11.18 -7.32 -1.88
C ARG A 55 12.10 -7.65 -0.70
N ARG A 56 12.72 -6.64 -0.10
CA ARG A 56 13.60 -6.82 1.07
C ARG A 56 12.87 -7.37 2.29
N ILE A 57 11.64 -6.91 2.53
CA ILE A 57 10.79 -7.43 3.62
C ILE A 57 10.46 -8.90 3.39
N ILE A 58 10.06 -9.29 2.17
CA ILE A 58 9.74 -10.69 1.83
C ILE A 58 10.98 -11.57 1.96
N ALA A 59 12.11 -11.08 1.47
CA ALA A 59 13.39 -11.74 1.57
C ALA A 59 13.75 -12.01 3.04
N PHE A 60 13.65 -10.98 3.90
CA PHE A 60 13.87 -11.09 5.35
C PHE A 60 12.99 -12.16 6.00
N LEU A 61 11.69 -12.13 5.70
CA LEU A 61 10.72 -13.05 6.30
C LEU A 61 10.95 -14.49 5.89
N SER A 62 11.32 -14.72 4.63
CA SER A 62 11.62 -16.05 4.13
C SER A 62 12.81 -16.64 4.89
N THR A 63 13.87 -15.84 5.10
CA THR A 63 15.04 -16.26 5.87
C THR A 63 14.72 -16.54 7.34
N ASP A 64 13.87 -15.73 7.97
CA ASP A 64 13.45 -15.96 9.36
C ASP A 64 12.60 -17.24 9.52
N LEU A 65 11.73 -17.53 8.55
CA LEU A 65 10.94 -18.78 8.51
C LEU A 65 11.82 -20.01 8.30
N ASP A 66 12.77 -19.96 7.36
CA ASP A 66 13.68 -21.08 7.09
C ASP A 66 14.56 -21.39 8.31
N ILE A 67 15.06 -20.36 9.00
CA ILE A 67 15.95 -20.53 10.15
C ILE A 67 15.17 -20.93 11.41
N SER A 68 13.98 -20.37 11.65
CA SER A 68 13.13 -20.77 12.78
C SER A 68 12.67 -22.22 12.67
N SER A 69 12.40 -22.70 11.46
CA SER A 69 12.08 -24.12 11.20
C SER A 69 13.26 -25.06 11.53
N ALA A 70 14.49 -24.56 11.43
CA ALA A 70 15.70 -25.35 11.60
C ALA A 70 16.30 -25.31 13.02
N SER A 71 16.05 -24.26 13.82
CA SER A 71 16.90 -23.98 14.99
C SER A 71 16.19 -23.61 16.30
N GLY A 72 14.88 -23.35 16.31
CA GLY A 72 14.13 -23.00 17.54
C GLY A 72 14.61 -21.71 18.24
N THR A 73 15.50 -20.94 17.62
CA THR A 73 16.03 -19.67 18.14
C THR A 73 15.16 -18.48 17.70
N PRO A 74 14.89 -17.50 18.58
CA PRO A 74 13.99 -16.37 18.30
C PRO A 74 14.64 -15.25 17.47
N TRP A 75 15.94 -15.35 17.16
CA TRP A 75 16.64 -14.38 16.33
C TRP A 75 17.62 -15.12 15.41
N PRO A 76 17.46 -15.02 14.07
CA PRO A 76 18.19 -15.87 13.12
C PRO A 76 19.65 -15.46 12.90
N PHE A 77 20.04 -14.22 13.26
CA PHE A 77 21.37 -13.68 13.00
C PHE A 77 22.11 -13.36 14.29
N ARG A 78 23.40 -13.66 14.39
CA ARG A 78 24.14 -13.38 15.65
C ARG A 78 24.39 -11.89 15.88
N ASP A 79 24.50 -11.11 14.80
CA ASP A 79 24.78 -9.67 14.83
C ASP A 79 24.40 -8.99 13.48
N GLU A 80 24.56 -7.66 13.43
CA GLU A 80 24.31 -6.81 12.25
C GLU A 80 25.21 -7.15 11.05
N GLY A 81 26.42 -7.66 11.29
CA GLY A 81 27.33 -8.08 10.21
C GLY A 81 26.86 -9.40 9.59
N ASP A 82 26.33 -10.30 10.42
CA ASP A 82 25.71 -11.55 9.99
C ASP A 82 24.43 -11.31 9.20
N TRP A 83 23.63 -10.33 9.64
CA TRP A 83 22.51 -9.80 8.86
C TRP A 83 22.92 -9.29 7.48
N ARG A 84 23.99 -8.49 7.37
CA ARG A 84 24.45 -7.95 6.07
C ARG A 84 25.07 -9.00 5.15
N ARG A 85 25.69 -10.04 5.70
CA ARG A 85 26.28 -11.14 4.92
C ARG A 85 25.24 -12.11 4.38
N ASN A 86 24.17 -12.28 5.14
CA ASN A 86 23.01 -13.09 4.78
C ASN A 86 21.84 -12.19 4.38
N GLU A 87 22.10 -10.93 3.98
CA GLU A 87 21.06 -10.05 3.43
C GLU A 87 20.47 -10.87 2.28
N PRO A 88 19.22 -11.33 2.44
CA PRO A 88 18.72 -12.35 1.56
C PRO A 88 18.77 -11.77 0.17
N LEU A 89 19.54 -12.46 -0.68
CA LEU A 89 19.82 -12.02 -2.03
C LEU A 89 18.45 -11.75 -2.62
N VAL A 90 18.10 -10.47 -2.78
CA VAL A 90 16.81 -10.06 -3.33
C VAL A 90 16.59 -10.78 -4.68
N LEU A 91 17.70 -11.16 -5.33
CA LEU A 91 17.83 -12.00 -6.52
C LEU A 91 17.31 -13.45 -6.40
N GLU A 92 17.34 -14.07 -5.22
CA GLU A 92 16.85 -15.43 -4.97
C GLU A 92 15.34 -15.47 -4.69
N VAL A 93 14.74 -14.34 -4.30
CA VAL A 93 13.29 -14.26 -4.18
C VAL A 93 12.70 -14.23 -5.59
N GLU A 94 11.96 -15.29 -5.96
CA GLU A 94 11.21 -15.42 -7.22
C GLU A 94 10.02 -14.43 -7.27
N LEU A 95 10.32 -13.13 -7.20
CA LEU A 95 9.36 -12.06 -7.40
C LEU A 95 9.46 -11.54 -8.84
N PRO A 96 8.32 -11.17 -9.45
CA PRO A 96 8.35 -10.56 -10.77
C PRO A 96 9.19 -9.28 -10.76
N PRO A 97 9.88 -8.95 -11.86
CA PRO A 97 10.61 -7.70 -11.96
C PRO A 97 9.67 -6.51 -11.82
N TYR A 98 10.23 -5.37 -11.42
CA TYR A 98 9.47 -4.12 -11.40
C TYR A 98 8.96 -3.79 -12.80
N ASP A 99 7.65 -3.60 -12.93
CA ASP A 99 7.00 -3.19 -14.17
C ASP A 99 6.37 -1.80 -13.99
N GLN A 100 6.94 -0.79 -14.65
CA GLN A 100 6.45 0.59 -14.55
C GLN A 100 5.00 0.73 -15.02
N ALA A 101 4.53 -0.04 -16.01
CA ALA A 101 3.17 0.05 -16.52
C ALA A 101 2.11 -0.48 -15.53
N ILE A 102 2.54 -1.32 -14.58
CA ILE A 102 1.70 -1.87 -13.51
C ILE A 102 1.84 -1.02 -12.24
N HIS A 103 3.08 -0.70 -11.86
CA HIS A 103 3.42 -0.15 -10.56
C HIS A 103 3.46 1.39 -10.53
N CYS A 104 3.60 2.06 -11.69
CA CYS A 104 3.38 3.50 -11.84
C CYS A 104 2.10 3.81 -12.63
N ARG A 105 1.04 2.99 -12.51
CA ARG A 105 -0.23 3.33 -13.17
C ARG A 105 -0.66 4.73 -12.72
N PRO A 106 -0.85 5.67 -13.67
CA PRO A 106 -1.38 6.98 -13.30
C PRO A 106 -2.70 6.73 -12.58
N ILE A 107 -2.78 7.23 -11.34
CA ILE A 107 -4.03 7.24 -10.60
C ILE A 107 -4.93 8.19 -11.37
N HIS A 108 -5.79 7.64 -12.23
CA HIS A 108 -6.83 8.44 -12.86
C HIS A 108 -7.60 9.10 -11.73
N PRO A 109 -7.60 10.44 -11.65
CA PRO A 109 -8.30 11.11 -10.58
C PRO A 109 -9.77 10.70 -10.65
N TRP A 110 -10.33 10.25 -9.53
CA TRP A 110 -11.77 9.98 -9.36
C TRP A 110 -12.73 11.04 -9.94
N TRP A 111 -12.26 12.27 -10.20
CA TRP A 111 -13.01 13.30 -10.92
C TRP A 111 -13.27 12.98 -12.40
N ASP A 112 -12.59 12.00 -13.01
CA ASP A 112 -12.92 11.48 -14.35
C ASP A 112 -14.28 10.72 -14.37
N ARG A 113 -14.86 10.45 -13.19
CA ARG A 113 -16.20 9.83 -13.03
C ARG A 113 -17.31 10.80 -12.64
N ILE A 114 -16.98 12.01 -12.18
CA ILE A 114 -17.99 13.05 -12.03
C ILE A 114 -17.99 13.76 -13.38
N PRO A 115 -19.01 13.58 -14.24
CA PRO A 115 -19.10 14.40 -15.43
C PRO A 115 -18.99 15.84 -14.95
N THR A 116 -18.03 16.59 -15.49
CA THR A 116 -17.65 17.94 -15.04
C THR A 116 -18.86 18.84 -14.80
N SER A 117 -19.97 18.58 -15.49
CA SER A 117 -21.28 19.17 -15.27
C SER A 117 -21.87 19.01 -13.86
N ILE A 118 -21.79 17.85 -13.21
CA ILE A 118 -22.35 17.63 -11.85
C ILE A 118 -21.52 18.35 -10.80
N GLY A 119 -20.18 18.28 -10.89
CA GLY A 119 -19.30 19.02 -10.00
C GLY A 119 -19.49 20.53 -10.12
N LEU A 120 -19.65 21.02 -11.36
CA LEU A 120 -19.91 22.43 -11.65
C LEU A 120 -21.29 22.87 -11.13
N LEU A 121 -22.32 22.02 -11.25
CA LEU A 121 -23.65 22.29 -10.68
C LEU A 121 -23.64 22.43 -9.16
N ILE A 122 -22.89 21.58 -8.45
CA ILE A 122 -22.77 21.67 -6.99
C ILE A 122 -22.08 22.99 -6.59
N VAL A 123 -20.99 23.34 -7.26
CA VAL A 123 -20.26 24.58 -6.97
C VAL A 123 -21.11 25.82 -7.30
N VAL A 124 -21.74 25.85 -8.48
CA VAL A 124 -22.63 26.95 -8.89
C VAL A 124 -23.82 27.07 -7.93
N GLY A 125 -24.45 25.95 -7.57
CA GLY A 125 -25.55 25.93 -6.61
C GLY A 125 -25.16 26.46 -5.23
N SER A 126 -23.97 26.11 -4.75
CA SER A 126 -23.42 26.58 -3.47
C SER A 126 -23.18 28.09 -3.49
N ILE A 127 -22.60 28.61 -4.58
CA ILE A 127 -22.35 30.05 -4.75
C ILE A 127 -23.68 30.81 -4.81
N LEU A 128 -24.66 30.31 -5.55
CA LEU A 128 -25.97 30.96 -5.70
C LEU A 128 -26.70 31.04 -4.35
N ALA A 129 -26.69 29.96 -3.57
CA ALA A 129 -27.28 29.94 -2.24
C ALA A 129 -26.60 30.96 -1.31
N MET A 130 -25.28 31.11 -1.39
CA MET A 130 -24.53 32.09 -0.61
C MET A 130 -24.88 33.52 -0.99
N VAL A 131 -25.02 33.82 -2.29
CA VAL A 131 -25.43 35.14 -2.79
C VAL A 131 -26.85 35.48 -2.36
N VAL A 132 -27.79 34.53 -2.49
CA VAL A 132 -29.18 34.72 -2.03
C VAL A 132 -29.22 34.97 -0.52
N GLY A 133 -28.44 34.22 0.26
CA GLY A 133 -28.31 34.43 1.70
C GLY A 133 -27.75 35.81 2.06
N MET A 134 -26.74 36.28 1.33
CA MET A 134 -26.19 37.63 1.54
C MET A 134 -27.20 38.73 1.20
N ILE A 135 -27.96 38.59 0.11
CA ILE A 135 -29.00 39.56 -0.28
C ILE A 135 -30.14 39.56 0.74
N ALA A 136 -30.55 38.41 1.26
CA ALA A 136 -31.62 38.32 2.26
C ALA A 136 -31.24 38.90 3.63
N CYS A 137 -29.93 39.08 3.90
CA CYS A 137 -29.42 39.68 5.13
C CYS A 137 -29.20 41.20 5.05
N PHE A 138 -29.40 41.80 3.87
CA PHE A 138 -29.36 43.25 3.64
C PHE A 138 -30.77 43.83 3.55
#